data_AF-A0A350DAT3-F1
#
_entry.id   AF-A0A350DAT3-F1
#
_cell.length_a   1.000
_cell.length_b   1.000
_cell.length_c   1.000
_cell.angle_alpha   90.00
_cell.angle_beta   90.00
_cell.angle_gamma   90.00
#
_symmetry.space_group_name_H-M   'P 1'
#
loop_
_entity.id
_entity.type
_entity.pdbx_description
1 polymer ?
#
loop_
_entity_poly.entity_id
_entity_poly.type
_entity_poly.pdbx_seq_one_letter_code
_entity_poly.pdbx_strand_id
1 'polypeptide(L)'
;ERDHQHLFKVAGNEGIIFLSTPFDPESAQMLAELGVVAFKIASGDLTYLPLLESVARYRKPILLSTGMSTFSEIEGAIGVVKGTGNEQIVLLHCHSTYPAEIQKLNLRVILTLKQAFGLPVGFSDHTLGLAAPIIATTLGAVAIEKHFTLDKTLPGPDHSLSLEPEEMKRMIEELKVISASLGDGVKRVLDGEQEIQKLARRSIVAKEDLKQGTVLTKEVLEYLRPADGLPPKMVKLLLGRILKCDIPRGVVIKLEDVG
;
A
#
# COMPACT_ATOMS: atom_id res chain seq x y z
N GLU A 1 2.75 -23.80 -28.02
CA GLU A 1 4.09 -23.19 -28.18
C GLU A 1 4.13 -22.05 -29.20
N ARG A 2 3.81 -22.28 -30.50
CA ARG A 2 3.86 -21.23 -31.53
C ARG A 2 3.10 -19.94 -31.19
N ASP A 3 1.87 -20.07 -30.67
CA ASP A 3 1.08 -18.90 -30.29
C ASP A 3 1.65 -18.18 -29.07
N HIS A 4 2.28 -18.91 -28.13
CA HIS A 4 2.97 -18.30 -27.00
C HIS A 4 4.19 -17.50 -27.46
N GLN A 5 4.98 -18.04 -28.40
CA GLN A 5 6.10 -17.30 -29.01
C GLN A 5 5.63 -16.04 -29.73
N HIS A 6 4.52 -16.12 -30.45
CA HIS A 6 3.92 -14.96 -31.11
C HIS A 6 3.48 -13.90 -30.10
N LEU A 7 2.69 -14.28 -29.09
CA LEU A 7 2.19 -13.36 -28.06
C LEU A 7 3.32 -12.76 -27.21
N PHE A 8 4.35 -13.54 -26.87
CA PHE A 8 5.54 -13.05 -26.17
C PHE A 8 6.24 -11.94 -26.96
N LYS A 9 6.43 -12.14 -28.27
CA LYS A 9 7.02 -11.14 -29.16
C LYS A 9 6.16 -9.88 -29.27
N VAL A 10 4.85 -10.04 -29.43
CA VAL A 10 3.92 -8.90 -29.52
C VAL A 10 3.93 -8.10 -28.22
N ALA A 11 3.81 -8.75 -27.06
CA ALA A 11 3.87 -8.08 -25.76
C ALA A 11 5.18 -7.29 -25.58
N GLY A 12 6.32 -7.91 -25.92
CA GLY A 12 7.63 -7.25 -25.85
C GLY A 12 7.74 -6.01 -26.75
N ASN A 13 7.18 -6.06 -27.97
CA ASN A 13 7.16 -4.92 -28.88
C ASN A 13 6.31 -3.74 -28.35
N GLU A 14 5.27 -4.04 -27.57
CA GLU A 14 4.40 -3.05 -26.91
C GLU A 14 4.93 -2.61 -25.53
N GLY A 15 6.10 -3.10 -25.09
CA GLY A 15 6.68 -2.78 -23.79
C GLY A 15 5.95 -3.44 -22.60
N ILE A 16 5.19 -4.50 -22.85
CA ILE A 16 4.46 -5.27 -21.84
C ILE A 16 5.25 -6.53 -21.49
N ILE A 17 5.40 -6.80 -20.19
CA ILE A 17 6.01 -8.04 -19.71
C ILE A 17 5.03 -9.19 -19.95
N PHE A 18 5.46 -10.18 -20.74
CA PHE A 18 4.70 -11.42 -20.92
C PHE A 18 4.98 -12.40 -19.78
N LEU A 19 3.92 -12.84 -19.11
CA LEU A 19 3.92 -13.93 -18.12
C LEU A 19 2.87 -14.96 -18.53
N SER A 20 3.04 -16.20 -18.06
CA SER A 20 2.05 -17.26 -18.22
C SER A 20 2.13 -18.24 -17.05
N THR A 21 1.09 -19.07 -16.92
CA THR A 21 0.93 -20.05 -15.84
C THR A 21 1.18 -21.45 -16.40
N PRO A 22 2.27 -22.14 -16.01
CA PRO A 22 2.42 -23.55 -16.32
C PRO A 22 1.53 -24.39 -15.40
N PHE A 23 1.02 -25.50 -15.95
CA PHE A 23 0.18 -26.47 -15.22
C PHE A 23 0.88 -27.83 -15.04
N ASP A 24 2.07 -27.98 -15.63
CA ASP A 24 2.90 -29.17 -15.58
C ASP A 24 4.39 -28.82 -15.83
N PRO A 25 5.35 -29.71 -15.51
CA PRO A 25 6.77 -29.47 -15.73
C PRO A 25 7.15 -29.14 -17.19
N GLU A 26 6.46 -29.75 -18.17
CA GLU A 26 6.69 -29.55 -19.60
C GLU A 26 6.33 -28.12 -20.04
N SER A 27 5.17 -27.61 -19.61
CA SER A 27 4.76 -26.22 -19.83
C SER A 27 5.66 -25.25 -19.08
N ALA A 28 6.16 -25.60 -17.88
CA ALA A 28 7.15 -24.80 -17.18
C ALA A 28 8.48 -24.69 -17.96
N GLN A 29 8.96 -25.80 -18.53
CA GLN A 29 10.13 -25.80 -19.39
C GLN A 29 9.92 -24.94 -20.63
N MET A 30 8.80 -25.10 -21.32
CA MET A 30 8.48 -24.29 -22.51
C MET A 30 8.48 -22.78 -22.19
N LEU A 31 7.90 -22.37 -21.07
CA LEU A 31 7.92 -20.96 -20.64
C LEU A 31 9.34 -20.50 -20.24
N ALA A 32 10.15 -21.36 -19.63
CA ALA A 32 11.54 -21.06 -19.30
C ALA A 32 12.36 -20.79 -20.58
N GLU A 33 12.23 -21.66 -21.58
CA GLU A 33 12.88 -21.55 -22.90
C GLU A 33 12.38 -20.34 -23.69
N LEU A 34 11.08 -20.02 -23.59
CA LEU A 34 10.50 -18.81 -24.15
C LEU A 34 11.09 -17.53 -23.54
N GLY A 35 11.63 -17.61 -22.32
CA GLY A 35 12.33 -16.50 -21.67
C GLY A 35 11.46 -15.65 -20.75
N VAL A 36 10.37 -16.19 -20.20
CA VAL A 36 9.53 -15.45 -19.23
C VAL A 36 10.38 -14.97 -18.04
N VAL A 37 10.13 -13.77 -17.54
CA VAL A 37 10.94 -13.18 -16.45
C VAL A 37 10.52 -13.65 -15.06
N ALA A 38 9.32 -14.22 -14.95
CA ALA A 38 8.77 -14.80 -13.72
C ALA A 38 7.75 -15.89 -14.08
N PHE A 39 7.40 -16.73 -13.11
CA PHE A 39 6.33 -17.72 -13.24
C PHE A 39 5.14 -17.33 -12.38
N LYS A 40 3.94 -17.56 -12.90
CA LYS A 40 2.70 -17.50 -12.13
C LYS A 40 2.26 -18.92 -11.82
N ILE A 41 1.92 -19.22 -10.57
CA ILE A 41 1.32 -20.50 -10.17
C ILE A 41 -0.13 -20.25 -9.76
N ALA A 42 -1.06 -21.02 -10.31
CA ALA A 42 -2.48 -20.91 -9.99
C ALA A 42 -2.77 -21.48 -8.59
N SER A 43 -3.86 -20.99 -7.98
CA SER A 43 -4.32 -21.47 -6.67
C SER A 43 -4.56 -22.98 -6.63
N GLY A 44 -5.04 -23.56 -7.73
CA GLY A 44 -5.28 -25.00 -7.85
C GLY A 44 -4.00 -25.85 -7.83
N ASP A 45 -2.86 -25.26 -8.17
CA ASP A 45 -1.57 -25.94 -8.28
C ASP A 45 -0.65 -25.67 -7.07
N LEU A 46 -1.11 -24.90 -6.08
CA LEU A 46 -0.31 -24.59 -4.89
C LEU A 46 0.13 -25.84 -4.14
N THR A 47 -0.72 -26.87 -4.09
CA THR A 47 -0.40 -28.15 -3.43
C THR A 47 0.30 -29.13 -4.37
N TYR A 48 0.51 -28.78 -5.64
CA TYR A 48 1.23 -29.62 -6.59
C TYR A 48 2.75 -29.43 -6.46
N LEU A 49 3.29 -29.93 -5.34
CA LEU A 49 4.69 -29.69 -4.94
C LEU A 49 5.75 -30.07 -6.00
N PRO A 50 5.63 -31.18 -6.77
CA PRO A 50 6.55 -31.48 -7.87
C PRO A 50 6.62 -30.38 -8.94
N LEU A 51 5.50 -29.74 -9.28
CA LEU A 51 5.48 -28.60 -10.20
C LEU A 51 6.21 -27.41 -9.60
N LEU A 52 5.94 -27.08 -8.33
CA LEU A 52 6.62 -26.00 -7.63
C LEU A 52 8.14 -26.19 -7.58
N GLU A 53 8.59 -27.41 -7.28
CA GLU A 53 10.01 -27.74 -7.25
C GLU A 53 10.64 -27.59 -8.64
N SER A 54 9.97 -28.09 -9.69
CA SER A 54 10.42 -27.95 -11.08
C SER A 54 10.56 -26.48 -11.49
N VAL A 55 9.51 -25.67 -11.26
CA VAL A 55 9.50 -24.24 -11.58
C VAL A 55 10.57 -23.48 -10.78
N ALA A 56 10.73 -23.78 -9.50
CA ALA A 56 11.67 -23.07 -8.63
C ALA A 56 13.14 -23.26 -9.03
N ARG A 57 13.49 -24.39 -9.67
CA ARG A 57 14.85 -24.66 -10.17
C ARG A 57 15.29 -23.72 -11.29
N TYR A 58 14.36 -23.06 -12.00
CA TYR A 58 14.71 -22.02 -12.97
C TYR A 58 15.22 -20.72 -12.34
N ARG A 59 15.17 -20.59 -11.00
CA ARG A 59 15.68 -19.43 -10.22
C ARG A 59 15.10 -18.08 -10.65
N LYS A 60 13.85 -18.08 -11.12
CA LYS A 60 13.09 -16.87 -11.44
C LYS A 60 12.08 -16.56 -10.33
N PRO A 61 11.62 -15.29 -10.20
CA PRO A 61 10.51 -14.95 -9.32
C PRO A 61 9.26 -15.79 -9.57
N ILE A 62 8.54 -16.12 -8.50
CA ILE A 62 7.30 -16.89 -8.53
C ILE A 62 6.17 -16.07 -7.90
N LEU A 63 5.11 -15.83 -8.66
CA LEU A 63 3.84 -15.31 -8.18
C LEU A 63 2.96 -16.51 -7.82
N LEU A 64 2.76 -16.77 -6.53
CA LEU A 64 2.08 -17.95 -6.01
C LEU A 64 0.69 -17.56 -5.49
N SER A 65 -0.37 -17.90 -6.21
CA SER A 65 -1.74 -17.66 -5.72
C SER A 65 -2.13 -18.64 -4.62
N THR A 66 -2.83 -18.14 -3.61
CA THR A 66 -3.15 -18.88 -2.37
C THR A 66 -4.65 -19.09 -2.18
N GLY A 67 -5.44 -19.04 -3.24
CA GLY A 67 -6.89 -19.30 -3.15
C GLY A 67 -7.15 -20.74 -2.76
N MET A 68 -8.23 -20.98 -2.00
CA MET A 68 -8.60 -22.32 -1.49
C MET A 68 -7.58 -22.96 -0.52
N SER A 69 -6.50 -22.26 -0.18
CA SER A 69 -5.40 -22.81 0.62
C SER A 69 -5.48 -22.44 2.09
N THR A 70 -5.03 -23.35 2.94
CA THR A 70 -4.77 -23.14 4.36
C THR A 70 -3.36 -22.58 4.59
N PHE A 71 -3.11 -22.05 5.79
CA PHE A 71 -1.77 -21.59 6.18
C PHE A 71 -0.69 -22.68 6.06
N SER A 72 -1.01 -23.93 6.43
CA SER A 72 -0.09 -25.06 6.35
C SER A 72 0.28 -25.41 4.92
N GLU A 73 -0.69 -25.39 4.00
CA GLU A 73 -0.42 -25.64 2.58
C GLU A 73 0.45 -24.53 1.97
N ILE A 74 0.19 -23.28 2.32
CA ILE A 74 1.01 -22.14 1.89
C ILE A 74 2.44 -22.27 2.43
N GLU A 75 2.60 -22.63 3.70
CA GLU A 75 3.91 -22.87 4.32
C GLU A 75 4.67 -24.00 3.61
N GLY A 76 4.00 -25.12 3.33
CA GLY A 76 4.57 -26.25 2.60
C GLY A 76 5.04 -25.85 1.19
N ALA A 77 4.22 -25.11 0.44
CA ALA A 77 4.57 -24.61 -0.88
C ALA A 77 5.79 -23.68 -0.85
N ILE A 78 5.83 -22.72 0.11
CA ILE A 78 6.99 -21.85 0.33
C ILE A 78 8.23 -22.68 0.67
N GLY A 79 8.09 -23.68 1.54
CA GLY A 79 9.18 -24.57 1.95
C GLY A 79 9.81 -25.31 0.78
N VAL A 80 8.99 -25.84 -0.15
CA VAL A 80 9.48 -26.52 -1.36
C VAL A 80 10.26 -25.55 -2.26
N VAL A 81 9.69 -24.38 -2.53
CA VAL A 81 10.35 -23.37 -3.38
C VAL A 81 11.68 -22.92 -2.78
N LYS A 82 11.69 -22.57 -1.48
CA LYS A 82 12.92 -22.17 -0.76
C LYS A 82 13.92 -23.33 -0.63
N GLY A 83 13.46 -24.57 -0.52
CA GLY A 83 14.30 -25.76 -0.48
C GLY A 83 15.15 -25.96 -1.74
N THR A 84 14.68 -25.44 -2.89
CA THR A 84 15.50 -25.38 -4.12
C THR A 84 16.56 -24.27 -4.10
N GLY A 85 16.55 -23.40 -3.07
CA GLY A 85 17.35 -22.20 -2.94
C GLY A 85 16.76 -20.96 -3.63
N ASN A 86 15.53 -21.02 -4.15
CA ASN A 86 14.86 -19.86 -4.72
C ASN A 86 14.01 -19.15 -3.65
N GLU A 87 14.36 -17.91 -3.32
CA GLU A 87 13.65 -17.12 -2.30
C GLU A 87 12.72 -16.04 -2.89
N GLN A 88 12.66 -15.94 -4.22
CA GLN A 88 11.95 -14.87 -4.92
C GLN A 88 10.46 -15.22 -5.05
N ILE A 89 9.71 -15.09 -3.95
CA ILE A 89 8.28 -15.44 -3.90
C ILE A 89 7.44 -14.19 -3.63
N VAL A 90 6.39 -14.00 -4.43
CA VAL A 90 5.28 -13.09 -4.15
C VAL A 90 4.04 -13.94 -3.93
N LEU A 91 3.42 -13.86 -2.75
CA LEU A 91 2.13 -14.52 -2.50
C LEU A 91 1.01 -13.68 -3.12
N LEU A 92 -0.01 -14.29 -3.69
CA LEU A 92 -1.21 -13.59 -4.16
C LEU A 92 -2.42 -14.09 -3.39
N HIS A 93 -2.95 -13.26 -2.50
CA HIS A 93 -4.23 -13.53 -1.86
C HIS A 93 -5.32 -13.63 -2.93
N CYS A 94 -6.23 -14.59 -2.80
CA CYS A 94 -7.21 -14.89 -3.82
C CYS A 94 -8.46 -15.53 -3.20
N HIS A 95 -9.64 -15.17 -3.71
CA HIS A 95 -10.86 -15.94 -3.51
C HIS A 95 -11.26 -16.54 -4.87
N SER A 96 -11.20 -17.87 -4.99
CA SER A 96 -11.32 -18.60 -6.27
C SER A 96 -12.78 -18.91 -6.66
N THR A 97 -13.66 -17.91 -6.57
CA THR A 97 -15.01 -17.96 -7.16
C THR A 97 -15.11 -16.93 -8.27
N TYR A 98 -15.90 -17.22 -9.31
CA TYR A 98 -15.91 -16.48 -10.57
C TYR A 98 -17.37 -16.16 -10.96
N PRO A 99 -17.87 -14.93 -10.74
CA PRO A 99 -17.22 -13.83 -10.05
C PRO A 99 -17.19 -14.01 -8.53
N ALA A 100 -16.18 -13.44 -7.88
CA ALA A 100 -16.08 -13.40 -6.43
C ALA A 100 -17.01 -12.33 -5.83
N GLU A 101 -17.75 -12.69 -4.79
CA GLU A 101 -18.50 -11.72 -4.00
C GLU A 101 -17.53 -10.90 -3.12
N ILE A 102 -17.61 -9.57 -3.22
CA ILE A 102 -16.67 -8.67 -2.54
C ILE A 102 -16.65 -8.89 -1.01
N GLN A 103 -17.79 -9.26 -0.41
CA GLN A 103 -17.93 -9.53 1.01
C GLN A 103 -17.19 -10.81 1.46
N LYS A 104 -16.90 -11.73 0.53
CA LYS A 104 -16.24 -13.01 0.80
C LYS A 104 -14.73 -12.97 0.59
N LEU A 105 -14.19 -11.86 0.06
CA LEU A 105 -12.76 -11.76 -0.26
C LEU A 105 -11.85 -11.86 0.95
N ASN A 106 -12.29 -11.39 2.12
CA ASN A 106 -11.46 -11.33 3.32
C ASN A 106 -10.08 -10.66 3.09
N LEU A 107 -10.06 -9.46 2.48
CA LEU A 107 -8.82 -8.79 2.04
C LEU A 107 -7.80 -8.50 3.16
N ARG A 108 -8.21 -8.52 4.43
CA ARG A 108 -7.27 -8.42 5.57
C ARG A 108 -6.24 -9.57 5.61
N VAL A 109 -6.50 -10.69 4.94
CA VAL A 109 -5.54 -11.79 4.77
C VAL A 109 -4.24 -11.31 4.12
N ILE A 110 -4.26 -10.27 3.29
CA ILE A 110 -3.04 -9.67 2.71
C ILE A 110 -2.05 -9.27 3.82
N LEU A 111 -2.56 -8.61 4.87
CA LEU A 111 -1.74 -8.21 6.03
C LEU A 111 -1.27 -9.44 6.82
N THR A 112 -2.17 -10.42 7.03
CA THR A 112 -1.85 -11.64 7.77
C THR A 112 -0.75 -12.46 7.09
N LEU A 113 -0.84 -12.68 5.77
CA LEU A 113 0.19 -13.39 5.00
C LEU A 113 1.53 -12.65 5.02
N LYS A 114 1.50 -11.32 4.88
CA LYS A 114 2.71 -10.48 4.92
C LYS A 114 3.40 -10.61 6.28
N GLN A 115 2.64 -10.54 7.37
CA GLN A 115 3.17 -10.68 8.73
C GLN A 115 3.69 -12.08 9.01
N ALA A 116 2.96 -13.12 8.59
CA ALA A 116 3.30 -14.51 8.89
C ALA A 116 4.54 -14.99 8.13
N PHE A 117 4.65 -14.66 6.85
CA PHE A 117 5.70 -15.21 5.98
C PHE A 117 6.84 -14.23 5.69
N GLY A 118 6.67 -12.94 6.01
CA GLY A 118 7.67 -11.90 5.71
C GLY A 118 7.92 -11.70 4.21
N LEU A 119 7.01 -12.20 3.36
CA LEU A 119 7.09 -12.12 1.90
C LEU A 119 6.24 -10.97 1.36
N PRO A 120 6.55 -10.43 0.17
CA PRO A 120 5.64 -9.56 -0.55
C PRO A 120 4.32 -10.29 -0.82
N VAL A 121 3.21 -9.60 -0.63
CA VAL A 121 1.87 -10.13 -0.86
C VAL A 121 1.15 -9.21 -1.84
N GLY A 122 0.60 -9.77 -2.91
CA GLY A 122 -0.32 -9.13 -3.84
C GLY A 122 -1.73 -9.71 -3.71
N PHE A 123 -2.57 -9.40 -4.70
CA PHE A 123 -3.96 -9.82 -4.75
C PHE A 123 -4.34 -10.23 -6.18
N SER A 124 -4.92 -11.41 -6.31
CA SER A 124 -5.49 -11.95 -7.56
C SER A 124 -7.00 -11.92 -7.44
N ASP A 125 -7.62 -11.15 -8.33
CA ASP A 125 -8.98 -10.64 -8.17
C ASP A 125 -9.95 -11.16 -9.23
N HIS A 126 -11.07 -11.69 -8.74
CA HIS A 126 -12.17 -12.23 -9.54
C HIS A 126 -13.50 -11.50 -9.27
N THR A 127 -13.50 -10.37 -8.55
CA THR A 127 -14.73 -9.59 -8.37
C THR A 127 -15.09 -8.82 -9.64
N LEU A 128 -16.33 -8.35 -9.70
CA LEU A 128 -16.72 -7.29 -10.62
C LEU A 128 -16.16 -5.92 -10.15
N GLY A 129 -15.86 -5.05 -11.11
CA GLY A 129 -15.48 -3.65 -10.85
C GLY A 129 -14.12 -3.46 -10.15
N LEU A 130 -13.95 -2.25 -9.59
CA LEU A 130 -12.64 -1.73 -9.16
C LEU A 130 -12.45 -1.63 -7.63
N ALA A 131 -13.49 -1.90 -6.84
CA ALA A 131 -13.43 -1.69 -5.40
C ALA A 131 -12.40 -2.61 -4.71
N ALA A 132 -12.39 -3.90 -5.06
CA ALA A 132 -11.46 -4.87 -4.50
C ALA A 132 -9.96 -4.54 -4.72
N PRO A 133 -9.49 -4.22 -5.94
CA PRO A 133 -8.07 -3.93 -6.17
C PRO A 133 -7.63 -2.63 -5.50
N ILE A 134 -8.52 -1.63 -5.41
CA ILE A 134 -8.30 -0.38 -4.67
C ILE A 134 -8.09 -0.67 -3.17
N ILE A 135 -8.98 -1.47 -2.56
CA ILE A 135 -8.86 -1.83 -1.14
C ILE A 135 -7.59 -2.66 -0.91
N ALA A 136 -7.31 -3.65 -1.76
CA ALA A 136 -6.12 -4.49 -1.65
C ALA A 136 -4.82 -3.67 -1.71
N THR A 137 -4.73 -2.72 -2.65
CA THR A 137 -3.58 -1.82 -2.78
C THR A 137 -3.41 -0.94 -1.55
N THR A 138 -4.53 -0.41 -1.00
CA THR A 138 -4.53 0.36 0.25
C THR A 138 -4.04 -0.46 1.46
N LEU A 139 -4.28 -1.77 1.45
CA LEU A 139 -3.77 -2.70 2.46
C LEU A 139 -2.29 -3.10 2.23
N GLY A 140 -1.64 -2.55 1.21
CA GLY A 140 -0.24 -2.77 0.90
C GLY A 140 0.03 -3.98 0.00
N ALA A 141 -0.96 -4.41 -0.81
CA ALA A 141 -0.73 -5.37 -1.88
C ALA A 141 0.30 -4.81 -2.88
N VAL A 142 1.34 -5.59 -3.21
CA VAL A 142 2.44 -5.15 -4.09
C VAL A 142 2.22 -5.50 -5.57
N ALA A 143 1.23 -6.35 -5.85
CA ALA A 143 0.84 -6.77 -7.19
C ALA A 143 -0.68 -6.95 -7.22
N ILE A 144 -1.32 -6.55 -8.31
CA ILE A 144 -2.75 -6.74 -8.56
C ILE A 144 -2.89 -7.51 -9.89
N GLU A 145 -3.59 -8.64 -9.84
CA GLU A 145 -3.96 -9.43 -11.01
C GLU A 145 -5.48 -9.35 -11.19
N LYS A 146 -5.92 -9.07 -12.42
CA LYS A 146 -7.33 -8.87 -12.77
C LYS A 146 -7.54 -9.34 -14.21
N HIS A 147 -8.64 -10.05 -14.46
CA HIS A 147 -8.98 -10.47 -15.81
C HIS A 147 -9.28 -9.27 -16.72
N PHE A 148 -8.93 -9.41 -18.01
CA PHE A 148 -9.07 -8.40 -19.03
C PHE A 148 -9.77 -8.98 -20.26
N THR A 149 -10.66 -8.21 -20.88
CA THR A 149 -11.32 -8.55 -22.14
C THR A 149 -11.41 -7.32 -23.04
N LEU A 150 -11.57 -7.55 -24.34
CA LEU A 150 -11.94 -6.48 -25.28
C LEU A 150 -13.44 -6.17 -25.26
N ASP A 151 -14.25 -7.17 -24.88
CA ASP A 151 -15.71 -7.10 -24.83
C ASP A 151 -16.23 -8.17 -23.86
N LYS A 152 -17.07 -7.77 -22.88
CA LYS A 152 -17.63 -8.69 -21.88
C LYS A 152 -18.71 -9.63 -22.42
N THR A 153 -19.24 -9.36 -23.60
CA THR A 153 -20.31 -10.15 -24.25
C THR A 153 -19.78 -11.33 -25.06
N LEU A 154 -18.45 -11.42 -25.24
CA LEU A 154 -17.81 -12.52 -25.94
C LEU A 154 -18.04 -13.87 -25.23
N PRO A 155 -18.09 -14.99 -25.99
CA PRO A 155 -18.30 -16.31 -25.42
C PRO A 155 -17.08 -16.75 -24.60
N GLY A 156 -17.33 -17.23 -23.39
CA GLY A 156 -16.30 -17.76 -22.51
C GLY A 156 -16.63 -17.48 -21.05
N PRO A 157 -16.10 -18.29 -20.11
CA PRO A 157 -16.49 -18.21 -18.71
C PRO A 157 -16.09 -16.88 -18.06
N ASP A 158 -14.97 -16.29 -18.50
CA ASP A 158 -14.33 -15.17 -17.78
C ASP A 158 -14.58 -13.80 -18.42
N HIS A 159 -15.15 -13.72 -19.64
CA HIS A 159 -15.39 -12.42 -20.30
C HIS A 159 -16.32 -11.53 -19.48
N SER A 160 -17.40 -12.10 -18.95
CA SER A 160 -18.40 -11.36 -18.18
C SER A 160 -17.87 -10.72 -16.88
N LEU A 161 -16.83 -11.29 -16.27
CA LEU A 161 -16.23 -10.79 -15.03
C LEU A 161 -15.00 -9.89 -15.25
N SER A 162 -14.42 -9.93 -16.45
CA SER A 162 -13.21 -9.19 -16.82
C SER A 162 -13.43 -7.69 -16.85
N LEU A 163 -12.34 -6.92 -16.81
CA LEU A 163 -12.34 -5.49 -17.12
C LEU A 163 -12.14 -5.26 -18.63
N GLU A 164 -12.87 -4.31 -19.18
CA GLU A 164 -12.64 -3.77 -20.52
C GLU A 164 -11.52 -2.71 -20.53
N PRO A 165 -11.02 -2.26 -21.71
CA PRO A 165 -9.89 -1.32 -21.82
C PRO A 165 -10.01 -0.06 -20.95
N GLU A 166 -11.16 0.60 -20.96
CA GLU A 166 -11.37 1.84 -20.19
C GLU A 166 -11.46 1.57 -18.67
N GLU A 167 -11.97 0.41 -18.26
CA GLU A 167 -12.03 0.02 -16.85
C GLU A 167 -10.64 -0.37 -16.33
N MET A 168 -9.86 -1.11 -17.12
CA MET A 168 -8.49 -1.48 -16.80
C MET A 168 -7.61 -0.24 -16.70
N LYS A 169 -7.72 0.69 -17.65
CA LYS A 169 -7.03 1.99 -17.60
C LYS A 169 -7.35 2.75 -16.32
N ARG A 170 -8.64 2.88 -16.00
CA ARG A 170 -9.10 3.54 -14.77
C ARG A 170 -8.55 2.85 -13.53
N MET A 171 -8.56 1.52 -13.48
CA MET A 171 -7.96 0.76 -12.39
C MET A 171 -6.49 1.16 -12.21
N ILE A 172 -5.69 1.11 -13.28
CA ILE A 172 -4.26 1.42 -13.23
C ILE A 172 -4.02 2.86 -12.75
N GLU A 173 -4.81 3.83 -13.22
CA GLU A 173 -4.72 5.23 -12.81
C GLU A 173 -5.00 5.40 -11.31
N GLU A 174 -6.08 4.81 -10.80
CA GLU A 174 -6.43 4.85 -9.38
C GLU A 174 -5.35 4.18 -8.51
N LEU A 175 -4.84 3.00 -8.93
CA LEU A 175 -3.81 2.28 -8.20
C LEU A 175 -2.50 3.06 -8.12
N LYS A 176 -2.14 3.82 -9.17
CA LYS A 176 -0.95 4.69 -9.17
C LYS A 176 -1.11 5.85 -8.19
N VAL A 177 -2.28 6.49 -8.17
CA VAL A 177 -2.59 7.58 -7.23
C VAL A 177 -2.52 7.08 -5.79
N ILE A 178 -3.15 5.94 -5.50
CA ILE A 178 -3.12 5.32 -4.17
C ILE A 178 -1.68 5.04 -3.77
N SER A 179 -0.93 4.31 -4.61
CA SER A 179 0.46 3.93 -4.31
C SER A 179 1.36 5.14 -4.03
N ALA A 180 1.18 6.24 -4.78
CA ALA A 180 1.93 7.48 -4.56
C ALA A 180 1.52 8.22 -3.27
N SER A 181 0.29 7.99 -2.76
CA SER A 181 -0.29 8.72 -1.62
C SER A 181 -0.07 8.05 -0.26
N LEU A 182 0.20 6.73 -0.21
CA LEU A 182 0.26 5.99 1.05
C LEU A 182 1.43 6.39 1.96
N GLY A 183 2.55 6.82 1.38
CA GLY A 183 3.74 7.23 2.11
C GLY A 183 4.37 6.07 2.92
N ASP A 184 5.07 6.43 4.00
CA ASP A 184 5.80 5.48 4.87
C ASP A 184 5.10 5.19 6.22
N GLY A 185 3.93 5.80 6.45
CA GLY A 185 3.18 5.68 7.70
C GLY A 185 3.77 6.43 8.91
N VAL A 186 4.86 7.18 8.75
CA VAL A 186 5.49 7.93 9.86
C VAL A 186 4.83 9.30 9.99
N LYS A 187 4.11 9.55 11.09
CA LYS A 187 3.50 10.88 11.33
C LYS A 187 4.58 11.91 11.68
N ARG A 188 4.77 12.84 10.76
CA ARG A 188 5.67 13.99 10.89
C ARG A 188 5.05 15.23 10.24
N VAL A 189 5.76 16.35 10.38
CA VAL A 189 5.50 17.56 9.60
C VAL A 189 6.08 17.30 8.22
N LEU A 190 5.22 17.33 7.20
CA LEU A 190 5.62 17.10 5.82
C LEU A 190 6.18 18.39 5.20
N ASP A 191 6.93 18.24 4.12
CA ASP A 191 7.48 19.37 3.38
C ASP A 191 6.35 20.29 2.90
N GLY A 192 6.51 21.59 3.17
CA GLY A 192 5.50 22.61 2.90
C GLY A 192 4.51 22.84 4.06
N GLU A 193 4.42 21.94 5.04
CA GLU A 193 3.56 22.16 6.22
C GLU A 193 4.18 23.12 7.24
N GLN A 194 5.49 23.40 7.21
CA GLN A 194 6.19 24.21 8.22
C GLN A 194 5.68 25.66 8.27
N GLU A 195 5.46 26.27 7.11
CA GLU A 195 4.94 27.64 7.02
C GLU A 195 3.48 27.71 7.48
N ILE A 196 2.66 26.77 7.03
CA ILE A 196 1.27 26.64 7.49
C ILE A 196 1.21 26.38 8.99
N GLN A 197 2.13 25.57 9.50
CA GLN A 197 2.24 25.28 10.92
C GLN A 197 2.54 26.55 11.72
N LYS A 198 3.47 27.40 11.26
CA LYS A 198 3.78 28.67 11.89
C LYS A 198 2.59 29.63 11.84
N LEU A 199 1.89 29.72 10.71
CA LEU A 199 0.73 30.60 10.54
C LEU A 199 -0.51 30.16 11.32
N ALA A 200 -0.77 28.84 11.36
CA ALA A 200 -2.01 28.29 11.90
C ALA A 200 -1.93 27.91 13.39
N ARG A 201 -0.73 27.77 13.96
CA ARG A 201 -0.56 27.58 15.40
C ARG A 201 -0.67 28.90 16.14
N ARG A 202 -1.02 28.81 17.42
CA ARG A 202 -1.20 29.95 18.31
C ARG A 202 0.06 30.18 19.15
N SER A 203 0.29 31.42 19.54
CA SER A 203 1.18 31.91 20.59
C SER A 203 0.37 32.29 21.83
N ILE A 204 1.04 32.33 22.98
CA ILE A 204 0.54 32.98 24.20
C ILE A 204 0.76 34.49 24.04
N VAL A 205 -0.31 35.26 24.16
CA VAL A 205 -0.30 36.72 24.06
C VAL A 205 -0.90 37.35 25.32
N ALA A 206 -0.55 38.60 25.57
CA ALA A 206 -1.19 39.40 26.61
C ALA A 206 -2.65 39.72 26.20
N LYS A 207 -3.62 39.36 27.03
CA LYS A 207 -5.05 39.63 26.77
C LYS A 207 -5.41 41.11 26.94
N GLU A 208 -4.62 41.80 27.75
CA GLU A 208 -4.72 43.22 28.09
C GLU A 208 -3.31 43.80 28.28
N ASP A 209 -3.18 45.10 28.56
CA ASP A 209 -1.87 45.70 28.84
C ASP A 209 -1.36 45.22 30.21
N LEU A 210 -0.20 44.57 30.23
CA LEU A 210 0.42 44.03 31.44
C LEU A 210 1.64 44.88 31.83
N LYS A 211 1.81 45.10 33.14
CA LYS A 211 2.93 45.89 33.67
C LYS A 211 4.05 45.00 34.17
N GLN A 212 5.27 45.53 34.19
CA GLN A 212 6.37 44.91 34.93
C GLN A 212 5.91 44.61 36.38
N GLY A 213 6.23 43.41 36.86
CA GLY A 213 5.77 42.94 38.17
C GLY A 213 4.41 42.22 38.15
N THR A 214 3.67 42.21 37.04
CA THR A 214 2.42 41.44 36.92
C THR A 214 2.71 39.94 37.05
N VAL A 215 1.94 39.26 37.91
CA VAL A 215 1.92 37.79 38.01
C VAL A 215 1.07 37.25 36.86
N LEU A 216 1.64 36.37 36.04
CA LEU A 216 0.91 35.74 34.92
C LEU A 216 -0.11 34.73 35.47
N THR A 217 -1.38 35.00 35.22
CA THR A 217 -2.50 34.09 35.51
C THR A 217 -3.23 33.68 34.23
N LYS A 218 -4.24 32.82 34.30
CA LYS A 218 -4.98 32.41 33.08
C LYS A 218 -5.84 33.54 32.51
N GLU A 219 -6.26 34.45 33.37
CA GLU A 219 -7.23 35.51 33.08
C GLU A 219 -6.61 36.62 32.21
N VAL A 220 -5.30 36.84 32.38
CA VAL A 220 -4.50 37.86 31.68
C VAL A 220 -3.83 37.34 30.40
N LEU A 221 -3.96 36.04 30.12
CA LEU A 221 -3.39 35.38 28.94
C LEU A 221 -4.49 35.11 27.90
N GLU A 222 -4.14 35.28 26.64
CA GLU A 222 -4.93 34.84 25.50
C GLU A 222 -4.05 34.02 24.55
N TYR A 223 -4.65 33.29 23.61
CA TYR A 223 -3.91 32.48 22.64
C TYR A 223 -4.31 32.90 21.24
N LEU A 224 -3.46 33.65 20.55
CA LEU A 224 -3.73 34.15 19.19
C LEU A 224 -2.75 33.57 18.19
N ARG A 225 -3.12 33.56 16.91
CA ARG A 225 -2.22 33.21 15.80
C ARG A 225 -1.43 34.46 15.39
N PRO A 226 -0.24 34.31 14.76
CA PRO A 226 0.45 33.06 14.42
C PRO A 226 1.25 32.49 15.61
N ALA A 227 2.13 31.51 15.37
CA ALA A 227 3.06 30.94 16.35
C ALA A 227 4.44 31.63 16.29
N ASP A 228 4.43 32.93 16.56
CA ASP A 228 5.55 33.87 16.66
C ASP A 228 6.05 34.10 18.10
N GLY A 229 5.41 33.48 19.09
CA GLY A 229 5.72 33.58 20.51
C GLY A 229 5.73 32.22 21.21
N LEU A 230 5.63 32.22 22.54
CA LEU A 230 5.59 30.97 23.30
C LEU A 230 4.35 30.15 22.94
N PRO A 231 4.47 28.84 22.65
CA PRO A 231 3.33 28.03 22.30
C PRO A 231 2.42 27.78 23.54
N PRO A 232 1.09 27.65 23.37
CA PRO A 232 0.14 27.40 24.46
C PRO A 232 0.52 26.25 25.40
N LYS A 233 1.23 25.23 24.92
CA LYS A 233 1.73 24.12 25.75
C LYS A 233 2.64 24.57 26.90
N MET A 234 3.25 25.75 26.80
CA MET A 234 4.12 26.32 27.82
C MET A 234 3.36 27.09 28.91
N VAL A 235 2.04 27.27 28.81
CA VAL A 235 1.28 28.09 29.78
C VAL A 235 1.51 27.65 31.23
N LYS A 236 1.60 26.35 31.51
CA LYS A 236 1.84 25.84 32.87
C LYS A 236 3.17 26.31 33.47
N LEU A 237 4.17 26.57 32.63
CA LEU A 237 5.47 27.09 33.07
C LEU A 237 5.43 28.60 33.31
N LEU A 238 4.46 29.30 32.72
CA LEU A 238 4.28 30.74 32.83
C LEU A 238 3.40 31.14 34.02
N LEU A 239 2.40 30.33 34.35
CA LEU A 239 1.47 30.67 35.44
C LEU A 239 2.21 30.82 36.78
N GLY A 240 1.96 31.93 37.46
CA GLY A 240 2.62 32.29 38.73
C GLY A 240 3.97 32.97 38.57
N ARG A 241 4.52 33.06 37.36
CA ARG A 241 5.74 33.82 37.09
C ARG A 241 5.45 35.33 37.00
N ILE A 242 6.49 36.14 37.20
CA ILE A 242 6.37 37.60 37.26
C ILE A 242 7.00 38.22 36.01
N LEU A 243 6.32 39.17 35.38
CA LEU A 243 6.87 39.90 34.23
C LEU A 243 8.04 40.81 34.62
N LYS A 244 9.10 40.81 33.78
CA LYS A 244 10.27 41.69 33.91
C LYS A 244 10.11 43.02 33.19
N CYS A 245 9.12 43.15 32.32
CA CYS A 245 8.86 44.31 31.48
C CYS A 245 7.35 44.52 31.29
N ASP A 246 6.97 45.70 30.78
CA ASP A 246 5.62 45.97 30.32
C ASP A 246 5.37 45.25 28.98
N ILE A 247 4.18 44.63 28.83
CA ILE A 247 3.75 43.96 27.59
C ILE A 247 2.38 44.50 27.17
N PRO A 248 2.25 45.15 26.00
CA PRO A 248 0.97 45.63 25.50
C PRO A 248 0.00 44.49 25.15
N ARG A 249 -1.30 44.77 25.17
CA ARG A 249 -2.35 43.87 24.70
C ARG A 249 -2.07 43.36 23.29
N GLY A 250 -2.28 42.06 23.08
CA GLY A 250 -2.14 41.40 21.78
C GLY A 250 -0.69 41.08 21.40
N VAL A 251 0.30 41.53 22.18
CA VAL A 251 1.71 41.20 21.96
C VAL A 251 2.03 39.83 22.54
N VAL A 252 2.85 39.07 21.82
CA VAL A 252 3.34 37.76 22.27
C VAL A 252 4.19 37.87 23.53
N ILE A 253 4.00 36.92 24.44
CA ILE A 253 4.88 36.76 25.60
C ILE A 253 6.02 35.83 25.20
N LYS A 254 7.26 36.25 25.47
CA LYS A 254 8.49 35.49 25.24
C LYS A 254 9.07 34.99 26.56
N LEU A 255 10.01 34.05 26.48
CA LEU A 255 10.65 33.49 27.69
C LEU A 255 11.50 34.53 28.43
N GLU A 256 12.09 35.46 27.69
CA GLU A 256 12.93 36.55 28.23
C GLU A 256 12.14 37.55 29.09
N ASP A 257 10.85 37.71 28.81
CA ASP A 257 9.96 38.65 29.51
C ASP A 257 9.60 38.19 30.92
N VAL A 258 9.95 36.96 31.30
CA VAL A 258 9.41 36.27 32.48
C VAL A 258 10.53 35.95 33.48
N GLY A 259 10.33 36.35 34.74
CA GLY A 259 11.18 36.08 35.93
C GLY A 259 11.04 34.66 36.42
#